data_AF-A0A4D6GXI0-F1
#
_entry.id   AF-A0A4D6GXI0-F1
#
_cell.length_a   1.000
_cell.length_b   1.000
_cell.length_c   1.000
_cell.angle_alpha   90.00
_cell.angle_beta   90.00
_cell.angle_gamma   90.00
#
_symmetry.space_group_name_H-M   'P 1'
#
loop_
_entity.id
_entity.type
_entity.pdbx_description
1 polymer ?
#
loop_
_entity_poly.entity_id
_entity_poly.type
_entity_poly.pdbx_seq_one_letter_code
_entity_poly.pdbx_strand_id
1 'polypeptide(L)'
;MTYSEYLSEYVGPLQNLITLGVGDAVFPTFLNLYSARFGHHDSKHSVHWDVPYYREQDDAHSMQMNFTLQDIEFADVVEQWLESSSSVERLHDHYFGTRYNDSMYVNTQFMSMMFALEAYHRRAFPDRQKTMSKKVYRRFRETTLERMAKVAVWGRARDLFRSIVNEPSIGGWLLDITGRHEGMFPESYDIEANLSTIKRVRHTIAHSLSEDLSTTDIARAEILVRIIALAVLLETAGIDEEKGREILGDEYSGVDRIIELS
;
A
#
# COMPACT_ATOMS: atom_id res chain seq x y z
N MET A 1 25.07 -9.37 12.42
CA MET A 1 23.78 -9.82 11.91
C MET A 1 23.46 -11.20 12.47
N THR A 2 22.39 -11.28 13.26
CA THR A 2 21.76 -12.51 13.71
C THR A 2 20.98 -13.15 12.56
N TYR A 3 20.56 -14.40 12.71
CA TYR A 3 19.70 -15.05 11.71
C TYR A 3 18.37 -14.30 11.53
N SER A 4 17.77 -13.84 12.62
CA SER A 4 16.52 -13.06 12.57
C SER A 4 16.69 -11.74 11.82
N GLU A 5 17.78 -11.03 12.08
CA GLU A 5 18.10 -9.78 11.37
C GLU A 5 18.30 -10.02 9.87
N TYR A 6 18.98 -11.11 9.49
CA TYR A 6 19.15 -11.47 8.07
C TYR A 6 17.81 -11.76 7.39
N LEU A 7 16.90 -12.45 8.07
CA LEU A 7 15.58 -12.73 7.52
C LEU A 7 14.76 -11.45 7.31
N SER A 8 14.75 -10.55 8.29
CA SER A 8 13.99 -9.30 8.19
C SER A 8 14.61 -8.31 7.21
N GLU A 9 15.94 -8.21 7.15
CA GLU A 9 16.63 -7.20 6.35
C GLU A 9 16.78 -7.59 4.87
N TYR A 10 16.81 -8.89 4.55
CA TYR A 10 17.07 -9.35 3.17
C TYR A 10 15.99 -10.29 2.65
N VAL A 11 15.67 -11.37 3.37
CA VAL A 11 14.79 -12.42 2.85
C VAL A 11 13.36 -11.92 2.69
N GLY A 12 12.80 -11.25 3.70
CA GLY A 12 11.44 -10.69 3.66
C GLY A 12 11.27 -9.67 2.53
N PRO A 13 12.13 -8.64 2.43
CA PRO A 13 12.10 -7.69 1.33
C PRO A 13 12.21 -8.34 -0.06
N LEU A 14 13.09 -9.32 -0.25
CA LEU A 14 13.21 -10.03 -1.52
C LEU A 14 11.99 -10.89 -1.83
N GLN A 15 11.40 -11.55 -0.82
CA GLN A 15 10.14 -12.27 -0.96
C GLN A 15 9.02 -11.34 -1.43
N ASN A 16 8.95 -10.13 -0.86
CA ASN A 16 8.02 -9.08 -1.26
C ASN A 16 8.23 -8.65 -2.72
N LEU A 17 9.48 -8.44 -3.16
CA LEU A 17 9.78 -8.11 -4.56
C LEU A 17 9.31 -9.20 -5.53
N ILE A 18 9.59 -10.46 -5.21
CA ILE A 18 9.18 -11.61 -6.02
C ILE A 18 7.65 -11.73 -6.04
N THR A 19 7.00 -11.53 -4.89
CA THR A 19 5.53 -11.51 -4.77
C THR A 19 4.93 -10.40 -5.63
N LEU A 20 5.57 -9.22 -5.69
CA LEU A 20 5.15 -8.13 -6.55
C LEU A 20 5.26 -8.49 -8.03
N GLY A 21 6.38 -9.08 -8.45
CA GLY A 21 6.62 -9.49 -9.84
C GLY A 21 5.70 -10.60 -10.30
N VAL A 22 5.46 -11.60 -9.45
CA VAL A 22 4.53 -12.70 -9.73
C VAL A 22 3.08 -12.23 -9.71
N GLY A 23 2.75 -11.20 -8.93
CA GLY A 23 1.39 -10.71 -8.76
C GLY A 23 0.56 -11.50 -7.76
N ASP A 24 1.13 -12.54 -7.15
CA ASP A 24 0.53 -13.39 -6.13
C ASP A 24 1.54 -13.75 -5.04
N ALA A 25 1.02 -14.14 -3.87
CA ALA A 25 1.82 -14.50 -2.71
C ALA A 25 2.81 -15.64 -3.02
N VAL A 26 4.11 -15.34 -2.89
CA VAL A 26 5.19 -16.33 -2.99
C VAL A 26 5.80 -16.58 -1.63
N PHE A 27 6.04 -17.84 -1.30
CA PHE A 27 6.68 -18.26 -0.06
C PHE A 27 8.01 -18.99 -0.35
N PRO A 28 9.11 -18.64 0.34
CA PRO A 28 10.35 -19.39 0.22
C PRO A 28 10.13 -20.80 0.76
N THR A 29 10.57 -21.82 0.03
CA THR A 29 10.52 -23.22 0.47
C THR A 29 11.81 -23.63 1.18
N PHE A 30 12.94 -23.14 0.68
CA PHE A 30 14.24 -23.29 1.32
C PHE A 30 15.18 -22.13 0.99
N LEU A 31 16.14 -21.88 1.87
CA LEU A 31 17.23 -20.93 1.67
C LEU A 31 18.56 -21.65 1.83
N ASN A 32 19.45 -21.49 0.86
CA ASN A 32 20.81 -21.98 0.94
C ASN A 32 21.73 -20.90 1.50
N LEU A 33 22.27 -21.13 2.70
CA LEU A 33 23.19 -20.23 3.38
C LEU A 33 24.62 -20.74 3.24
N TYR A 34 25.52 -19.81 2.89
CA TYR A 34 26.97 -20.03 2.88
C TYR A 34 27.58 -19.18 3.98
N SER A 35 28.33 -19.80 4.89
CA SER A 35 29.01 -19.06 5.97
C SER A 35 30.37 -19.67 6.27
N ALA A 36 31.39 -18.82 6.24
CA ALA A 36 32.77 -19.18 6.57
C ALA A 36 32.91 -19.74 8.01
N ARG A 37 31.95 -19.48 8.91
CA ARG A 37 31.96 -20.01 10.29
C ARG A 37 31.68 -21.52 10.37
N PHE A 38 31.07 -22.12 9.35
CA PHE A 38 30.74 -23.55 9.34
C PHE A 38 31.81 -24.42 8.66
N GLY A 39 32.99 -23.86 8.39
CA GLY A 39 34.22 -24.63 8.15
C GLY A 39 34.63 -24.85 6.69
N HIS A 40 33.82 -24.47 5.70
CA HIS A 40 34.22 -24.42 4.29
C HIS A 40 33.42 -23.37 3.51
N HIS A 41 34.02 -22.76 2.48
CA HIS A 41 33.33 -21.84 1.56
C HIS A 41 32.18 -22.50 0.80
N ASP A 42 32.17 -23.84 0.73
CA ASP A 42 31.15 -24.67 0.08
C ASP A 42 30.17 -25.35 1.06
N SER A 43 30.26 -25.05 2.37
CA SER A 43 29.34 -25.61 3.36
C SER A 43 27.93 -25.03 3.17
N LYS A 44 27.12 -25.73 2.37
CA LYS A 44 25.72 -25.40 2.07
C LYS A 44 24.82 -25.85 3.23
N HIS A 45 24.16 -24.89 3.86
CA HIS A 45 23.11 -25.17 4.84
C HIS A 45 21.75 -24.76 4.28
N SER A 46 20.82 -25.71 4.21
CA SER A 46 19.44 -25.45 3.80
C SER A 46 18.58 -25.17 5.02
N VAL A 47 17.99 -23.99 5.09
CA VAL A 47 16.88 -23.74 6.03
C VAL A 47 15.58 -23.95 5.28
N HIS A 48 14.71 -24.80 5.81
CA HIS A 48 13.40 -25.10 5.24
C HIS A 48 12.32 -24.31 5.99
N TRP A 49 11.33 -23.82 5.26
CA TRP A 49 10.16 -23.14 5.82
C TRP A 49 8.94 -24.04 5.79
N ASP A 50 8.14 -23.94 6.84
CA ASP A 50 6.75 -24.41 6.79
C ASP A 50 5.95 -23.40 5.96
N VAL A 51 5.59 -23.79 4.74
CA VAL A 51 4.75 -22.97 3.87
C VAL A 51 3.33 -22.96 4.44
N PRO A 52 2.77 -21.79 4.80
CA PRO A 52 1.51 -21.71 5.56
C PRO A 52 0.32 -22.31 4.81
N TYR A 53 0.31 -22.19 3.49
CA TYR A 53 -0.73 -22.68 2.60
C TYR A 53 -0.11 -23.10 1.27
N TYR A 54 -0.26 -24.37 0.90
CA TYR A 54 -0.01 -24.83 -0.46
C TYR A 54 -1.31 -24.62 -1.25
N ARG A 55 -1.40 -23.54 -2.03
CA ARG A 55 -2.44 -23.49 -3.07
C ARG A 55 -2.02 -24.48 -4.15
N GLU A 56 -2.85 -25.48 -4.41
CA GLU A 56 -2.72 -26.26 -5.65
C GLU A 56 -2.80 -25.27 -6.80
N GLN A 57 -1.70 -25.13 -7.57
CA GLN A 57 -1.72 -24.36 -8.79
C GLN A 57 -2.67 -25.10 -9.74
N ASP A 58 -3.80 -24.47 -10.08
CA ASP A 58 -4.55 -24.87 -11.27
C ASP A 58 -3.60 -24.64 -12.45
N ASP A 59 -3.13 -25.73 -13.07
CA ASP A 59 -2.24 -25.76 -14.25
C ASP A 59 -2.81 -24.96 -15.46
N ALA A 60 -4.04 -24.45 -15.36
CA ALA A 60 -4.79 -23.79 -16.43
C ALA A 60 -4.47 -22.29 -16.59
N HIS A 61 -3.86 -21.63 -15.61
CA HIS A 61 -3.43 -20.25 -15.74
C HIS A 61 -1.92 -20.20 -15.96
N SER A 62 -1.50 -19.99 -17.21
CA SER A 62 -0.15 -19.46 -17.49
C SER A 62 0.10 -18.31 -16.51
N MET A 63 1.12 -18.41 -15.65
CA MET A 63 1.43 -17.40 -14.64
C MET A 63 1.50 -16.02 -15.31
N GLN A 64 0.42 -15.25 -15.22
CA GLN A 64 0.38 -13.88 -15.72
C GLN A 64 1.08 -13.06 -14.66
N MET A 65 2.40 -12.99 -14.79
CA MET A 65 3.24 -12.19 -13.91
C MET A 65 3.01 -10.71 -14.20
N ASN A 66 3.04 -9.87 -13.16
CA ASN A 66 3.06 -8.42 -13.31
C ASN A 66 4.29 -7.99 -14.13
N PHE A 67 5.46 -8.53 -13.78
CA PHE A 67 6.70 -8.29 -14.52
C PHE A 67 7.70 -9.43 -14.32
N THR A 68 8.71 -9.45 -15.19
CA THR A 68 9.80 -10.41 -15.22
C THR A 68 11.14 -9.71 -15.02
N LEU A 69 12.22 -10.49 -14.91
CA LEU A 69 13.58 -9.93 -14.84
C LEU A 69 14.01 -9.17 -16.10
N GLN A 70 13.29 -9.32 -17.23
CA GLN A 70 13.60 -8.57 -18.44
C GLN A 70 13.04 -7.15 -18.41
N ASP A 71 12.06 -6.90 -17.53
CA ASP A 71 11.39 -5.61 -17.38
C ASP A 71 12.12 -4.69 -16.39
N ILE A 72 13.17 -5.18 -15.71
CA ILE A 72 13.89 -4.46 -14.67
C ILE A 72 15.41 -4.64 -14.76
N GLU A 73 16.15 -3.60 -14.36
CA GLU A 73 17.59 -3.71 -14.09
C GLU A 73 17.80 -4.28 -12.68
N PHE A 74 17.86 -5.61 -12.60
CA PHE A 74 17.78 -6.35 -11.32
C PHE A 74 18.74 -5.86 -10.23
N ALA A 75 20.00 -5.55 -10.57
CA ALA A 75 20.99 -5.11 -9.59
C ALA A 75 20.59 -3.78 -8.92
N ASP A 76 20.17 -2.81 -9.73
CA ASP A 76 19.79 -1.48 -9.27
C ASP A 76 18.46 -1.54 -8.48
N VAL A 77 17.51 -2.33 -8.98
CA VAL A 77 16.21 -2.52 -8.33
C VAL A 77 16.34 -3.19 -6.98
N VAL A 78 17.21 -4.19 -6.82
CA VAL A 78 17.39 -4.84 -5.51
C VAL A 78 17.93 -3.87 -4.47
N GLU A 79 18.92 -3.04 -4.83
CA GLU A 79 19.46 -2.02 -3.93
C GLU A 79 18.38 -1.02 -3.51
N GLN A 80 17.68 -0.44 -4.49
CA GLN A 80 16.59 0.50 -4.27
C GLN A 80 15.45 -0.11 -3.45
N TRP A 81 15.09 -1.36 -3.73
CA TRP A 81 14.01 -2.06 -3.05
C TRP A 81 14.33 -2.33 -1.59
N LEU A 82 15.56 -2.77 -1.29
CA LEU A 82 16.02 -2.96 0.08
C LEU A 82 16.02 -1.63 0.85
N GLU A 83 16.51 -0.54 0.26
CA GLU A 83 16.44 0.78 0.88
C GLU A 83 14.98 1.22 1.11
N SER A 84 14.12 1.07 0.11
CA SER A 84 12.70 1.40 0.21
C SER A 84 12.00 0.62 1.32
N SER A 85 12.23 -0.70 1.39
CA SER A 85 11.63 -1.58 2.39
C SER A 85 11.89 -1.10 3.82
N SER A 86 13.04 -0.47 4.08
CA SER A 86 13.35 0.14 5.37
C SER A 86 12.74 1.54 5.53
N SER A 87 12.71 2.34 4.46
CA SER A 87 12.32 3.76 4.52
C SER A 87 10.80 3.98 4.57
N VAL A 88 10.04 3.07 3.97
CA VAL A 88 8.58 3.03 3.93
C VAL A 88 8.06 1.65 4.34
N GLU A 89 8.66 1.07 5.38
CA GLU A 89 8.34 -0.25 5.95
C GLU A 89 6.83 -0.49 6.07
N ARG A 90 6.08 0.49 6.61
CA ARG A 90 4.63 0.39 6.76
C ARG A 90 3.89 0.17 5.44
N LEU A 91 4.35 0.74 4.33
CA LEU A 91 3.75 0.49 3.02
C LEU A 91 3.91 -0.97 2.63
N HIS A 92 5.13 -1.50 2.76
CA HIS A 92 5.44 -2.89 2.45
C HIS A 92 4.67 -3.84 3.38
N ASP A 93 4.76 -3.66 4.69
CA ASP A 93 4.10 -4.53 5.68
C ASP A 93 2.59 -4.62 5.45
N HIS A 94 1.93 -3.47 5.23
CA HIS A 94 0.50 -3.45 5.04
C HIS A 94 0.09 -4.05 3.69
N TYR A 95 0.77 -3.69 2.58
CA TYR A 95 0.48 -4.22 1.25
C TYR A 95 0.71 -5.74 1.18
N PHE A 96 1.90 -6.19 1.55
CA PHE A 96 2.23 -7.61 1.48
C PHE A 96 1.52 -8.42 2.57
N GLY A 97 1.21 -7.80 3.72
CA GLY A 97 0.36 -8.41 4.74
C GLY A 97 -1.04 -8.78 4.23
N THR A 98 -1.65 -7.97 3.36
CA THR A 98 -2.93 -8.34 2.72
C THR A 98 -2.75 -9.37 1.61
N ARG A 99 -1.58 -9.42 0.95
CA ARG A 99 -1.27 -10.44 -0.06
C ARG A 99 -1.03 -11.83 0.56
N TYR A 100 -0.30 -11.90 1.67
CA TYR A 100 0.01 -13.15 2.35
C TYR A 100 -1.14 -13.69 3.21
N ASN A 101 -2.16 -12.88 3.50
CA ASN A 101 -3.31 -13.27 4.29
C ASN A 101 -4.61 -13.12 3.50
N ASP A 102 -4.92 -14.13 2.69
CA ASP A 102 -6.12 -14.19 1.85
C ASP A 102 -7.42 -14.37 2.67
N SER A 103 -7.33 -14.80 3.92
CA SER A 103 -8.47 -14.94 4.83
C SER A 103 -8.90 -13.62 5.49
N MET A 104 -8.19 -12.52 5.24
CA MET A 104 -8.47 -11.22 5.85
C MET A 104 -9.79 -10.65 5.33
N TYR A 105 -10.65 -10.15 6.23
CA TYR A 105 -11.88 -9.46 5.82
C TYR A 105 -11.58 -8.25 4.92
N VAL A 106 -12.38 -8.06 3.87
CA VAL A 106 -12.18 -6.98 2.88
C VAL A 106 -12.11 -5.58 3.48
N ASN A 107 -12.88 -5.31 4.55
CA ASN A 107 -12.78 -4.06 5.29
C ASN A 107 -11.41 -3.88 5.97
N THR A 108 -10.88 -4.97 6.55
CA THR A 108 -9.54 -4.96 7.15
C THR A 108 -8.47 -4.76 6.07
N GLN A 109 -8.61 -5.40 4.89
CA GLN A 109 -7.72 -5.19 3.75
C GLN A 109 -7.72 -3.73 3.30
N PHE A 110 -8.91 -3.15 3.09
CA PHE A 110 -9.10 -1.75 2.73
C PHE A 110 -8.43 -0.80 3.74
N MET A 111 -8.69 -0.99 5.04
CA MET A 111 -8.11 -0.16 6.09
C MET A 111 -6.59 -0.33 6.19
N SER A 112 -6.07 -1.55 5.98
CA SER A 112 -4.63 -1.81 5.91
C SER A 112 -3.98 -1.00 4.79
N MET A 113 -4.56 -1.00 3.58
CA MET A 113 -4.06 -0.21 2.45
C MET A 113 -4.13 1.30 2.71
N MET A 114 -5.19 1.78 3.34
CA MET A 114 -5.32 3.18 3.72
C MET A 114 -4.20 3.62 4.67
N PHE A 115 -3.83 2.79 5.65
CA PHE A 115 -2.70 3.08 6.54
C PHE A 115 -1.35 3.02 5.83
N ALA A 116 -1.20 2.08 4.90
CA ALA A 116 -0.01 1.93 4.05
C ALA A 116 0.28 3.23 3.27
N LEU A 117 -0.72 3.73 2.56
CA LEU A 117 -0.60 4.92 1.73
C LEU A 117 -0.48 6.21 2.57
N GLU A 118 -1.17 6.30 3.71
CA GLU A 118 -0.99 7.43 4.61
C GLU A 118 0.46 7.49 5.12
N ALA A 119 1.02 6.35 5.55
CA ALA A 119 2.41 6.28 6.00
C ALA A 119 3.39 6.65 4.88
N TYR A 120 3.16 6.15 3.66
CA TYR A 120 3.94 6.54 2.48
C TYR A 120 3.86 8.05 2.22
N HIS A 121 2.65 8.65 2.24
CA HIS A 121 2.50 10.09 2.01
C HIS A 121 3.30 10.92 3.00
N ARG A 122 3.25 10.54 4.29
CA ARG A 122 4.00 11.23 5.35
C ARG A 122 5.50 11.26 5.08
N ARG A 123 6.02 10.20 4.46
CA ARG A 123 7.45 10.07 4.13
C ARG A 123 7.80 10.75 2.81
N ALA A 124 7.01 10.53 1.76
CA ALA A 124 7.26 11.02 0.41
C ALA A 124 6.95 12.51 0.23
N PHE A 125 6.05 13.08 1.04
CA PHE A 125 5.61 14.47 0.94
C PHE A 125 5.77 15.22 2.28
N PRO A 126 7.00 15.35 2.82
CA PRO A 126 7.23 15.97 4.13
C PRO A 126 6.74 17.43 4.20
N ASP A 127 6.78 18.14 3.08
CA ASP A 127 6.34 19.54 2.99
C ASP A 127 4.81 19.69 2.87
N ARG A 128 4.09 18.60 2.56
CA ARG A 128 2.61 18.58 2.45
C ARG A 128 1.91 18.07 3.71
N GLN A 129 2.66 17.89 4.80
CA GLN A 129 2.12 17.41 6.08
C GLN A 129 1.28 18.47 6.83
N LYS A 130 1.38 19.73 6.41
CA LYS A 130 0.58 20.83 6.97
C LYS A 130 0.03 21.71 5.86
N THR A 131 -1.28 21.90 5.85
CA THR A 131 -1.98 22.75 4.87
C THR A 131 -1.65 24.22 5.05
N MET A 132 -1.36 24.64 6.29
CA MET A 132 -0.98 26.01 6.63
C MET A 132 0.29 26.04 7.48
N SER A 133 1.08 27.10 7.31
CA SER A 133 2.22 27.37 8.21
C SER A 133 1.74 27.52 9.67
N LYS A 134 2.60 27.14 10.62
CA LYS A 134 2.28 27.16 12.07
C LYS A 134 1.73 28.51 12.55
N LYS A 135 2.27 29.62 12.04
CA LYS A 135 1.83 30.98 12.40
C LYS A 135 0.45 31.31 11.84
N VAL A 136 0.21 30.97 10.58
CA VAL A 136 -1.09 31.19 9.92
C VAL A 136 -2.15 30.30 10.57
N TYR A 137 -1.84 29.03 10.79
CA TYR A 137 -2.75 28.09 11.44
C TYR A 137 -3.10 28.52 12.87
N ARG A 138 -2.12 28.96 13.67
CA ARG A 138 -2.38 29.45 15.03
C ARG A 138 -3.39 30.59 15.03
N ARG A 139 -3.19 31.58 14.14
CA ARG A 139 -4.10 32.71 13.99
C ARG A 139 -5.49 32.24 13.55
N PHE A 140 -5.58 31.41 12.51
CA PHE A 140 -6.84 30.85 12.03
C PHE A 140 -7.60 30.12 13.16
N ARG A 141 -6.90 29.26 13.90
CA ARG A 141 -7.43 28.50 15.02
C ARG A 141 -7.96 29.40 16.13
N GLU A 142 -7.16 30.36 16.58
CA GLU A 142 -7.54 31.27 17.67
C GLU A 142 -8.77 32.11 17.29
N THR A 143 -8.73 32.76 16.12
CA THR A 143 -9.87 33.55 15.63
C THR A 143 -11.14 32.72 15.45
N THR A 144 -11.01 31.49 14.94
CA THR A 144 -12.17 30.61 14.71
C THR A 144 -12.76 30.14 16.03
N LEU A 145 -11.94 29.68 16.97
CA LEU A 145 -12.40 29.18 18.27
C LEU A 145 -12.99 30.28 19.15
N GLU A 146 -12.50 31.52 19.05
CA GLU A 146 -13.04 32.68 19.75
C GLU A 146 -14.45 33.05 19.25
N ARG A 147 -14.67 32.97 17.93
CA ARG A 147 -15.95 33.32 17.29
C ARG A 147 -16.98 32.19 17.35
N MET A 148 -16.55 30.95 17.55
CA MET A 148 -17.44 29.79 17.56
C MET A 148 -18.32 29.78 18.82
N ALA A 149 -19.64 29.64 18.63
CA ALA A 149 -20.58 29.53 19.75
C ALA A 149 -20.23 28.32 20.64
N LYS A 150 -20.23 28.54 21.97
CA LYS A 150 -19.88 27.53 22.97
C LYS A 150 -21.07 26.59 23.26
N VAL A 151 -21.52 25.88 22.23
CA VAL A 151 -22.56 24.84 22.32
C VAL A 151 -21.97 23.51 22.81
N ALA A 152 -22.82 22.50 23.03
CA ALA A 152 -22.42 21.20 23.59
C ALA A 152 -21.23 20.51 22.87
N VAL A 153 -21.04 20.77 21.58
CA VAL A 153 -19.93 20.20 20.77
C VAL A 153 -18.64 21.02 20.80
N TRP A 154 -18.60 22.18 21.46
CA TRP A 154 -17.46 23.10 21.42
C TRP A 154 -16.16 22.47 21.92
N GLY A 155 -16.22 21.68 22.99
CA GLY A 155 -15.04 20.97 23.53
C GLY A 155 -14.42 20.05 22.47
N ARG A 156 -15.25 19.26 21.78
CA ARG A 156 -14.81 18.36 20.70
C ARG A 156 -14.23 19.15 19.52
N ALA A 157 -14.88 20.24 19.11
CA ALA A 157 -14.37 21.10 18.05
C ALA A 157 -12.98 21.67 18.41
N ARG A 158 -12.83 22.23 19.61
CA ARG A 158 -11.55 22.74 20.11
C ARG A 158 -10.43 21.70 20.04
N ASP A 159 -10.74 20.45 20.39
CA ASP A 159 -9.75 19.39 20.41
C ASP A 159 -9.39 18.94 18.97
N LEU A 160 -10.34 18.91 18.04
CA LEU A 160 -10.08 18.70 16.60
C LEU A 160 -9.16 19.78 16.01
N PHE A 161 -9.41 21.05 16.35
CA PHE A 161 -8.57 22.19 15.98
C PHE A 161 -7.16 22.14 16.61
N ARG A 162 -6.90 21.24 17.57
CA ARG A 162 -5.57 21.03 18.14
C ARG A 162 -4.85 19.84 17.54
N SER A 163 -5.58 18.88 16.99
CA SER A 163 -5.05 17.64 16.44
C SER A 163 -4.92 17.68 14.92
N ILE A 164 -6.04 17.58 14.20
CA ILE A 164 -6.04 17.13 12.80
C ILE A 164 -6.39 18.20 11.76
N VAL A 165 -6.93 19.36 12.17
CA VAL A 165 -7.49 20.32 11.19
C VAL A 165 -6.42 20.95 10.28
N ASN A 166 -5.15 20.99 10.68
CA ASN A 166 -4.07 21.47 9.80
C ASN A 166 -3.40 20.37 8.97
N GLU A 167 -3.89 19.13 9.05
CA GLU A 167 -3.33 17.99 8.32
C GLU A 167 -4.05 17.85 6.97
N PRO A 168 -3.36 17.32 5.94
CA PRO A 168 -4.00 17.03 4.67
C PRO A 168 -5.16 16.06 4.90
N SER A 169 -6.28 16.31 4.20
CA SER A 169 -7.39 15.36 4.19
C SER A 169 -6.98 14.08 3.46
N ILE A 170 -7.75 13.00 3.66
CA ILE A 170 -7.56 11.74 2.91
C ILE A 170 -7.56 11.97 1.41
N GLY A 171 -8.48 12.80 0.94
CA GLY A 171 -8.51 13.15 -0.47
C GLY A 171 -7.31 13.97 -0.92
N GLY A 172 -6.74 14.79 -0.05
CA GLY A 172 -5.56 15.59 -0.37
C GLY A 172 -4.33 14.71 -0.54
N TRP A 173 -4.06 13.82 0.41
CA TRP A 173 -2.88 12.97 0.31
C TRP A 173 -3.01 11.89 -0.76
N LEU A 174 -4.20 11.34 -0.99
CA LEU A 174 -4.40 10.40 -2.11
C LEU A 174 -4.16 11.08 -3.46
N LEU A 175 -4.62 12.31 -3.63
CA LEU A 175 -4.40 13.09 -4.84
C LEU A 175 -2.91 13.39 -5.06
N ASP A 176 -2.16 13.69 -3.99
CA ASP A 176 -0.71 13.87 -4.07
C ASP A 176 -0.01 12.61 -4.58
N ILE A 177 -0.40 11.43 -4.06
CA ILE A 177 0.18 10.15 -4.48
C ILE A 177 -0.21 9.85 -5.93
N THR A 178 -1.50 9.88 -6.28
CA THR A 178 -1.95 9.55 -7.64
C THR A 178 -1.41 10.52 -8.67
N GLY A 179 -1.26 11.81 -8.32
CA GLY A 179 -0.67 12.81 -9.20
C GLY A 179 0.83 12.61 -9.43
N ARG A 180 1.57 12.04 -8.46
CA ARG A 180 2.97 11.65 -8.67
C ARG A 180 3.11 10.49 -9.66
N HIS A 181 2.17 9.56 -9.66
CA HIS A 181 2.20 8.35 -10.49
C HIS A 181 1.19 8.39 -11.64
N GLU A 182 0.75 9.58 -12.06
CA GLU A 182 -0.35 9.75 -13.03
C GLU A 182 -0.09 8.99 -14.33
N GLY A 183 1.17 8.98 -14.80
CA GLY A 183 1.58 8.28 -16.02
C GLY A 183 1.34 6.77 -15.97
N MET A 184 1.31 6.14 -14.80
CA MET A 184 1.05 4.70 -14.67
C MET A 184 -0.44 4.35 -14.71
N PHE A 185 -1.36 5.28 -14.47
CA PHE A 185 -2.78 4.91 -14.47
C PHE A 185 -3.31 4.77 -15.92
N PRO A 186 -4.15 3.76 -16.21
CA PRO A 186 -4.76 3.64 -17.53
C PRO A 186 -5.75 4.78 -17.75
N GLU A 187 -5.97 5.18 -19.02
CA GLU A 187 -6.88 6.29 -19.36
C GLU A 187 -8.33 6.07 -18.85
N SER A 188 -8.73 4.82 -18.67
CA SER A 188 -10.04 4.44 -18.10
C SER A 188 -10.14 4.65 -16.58
N TYR A 189 -9.03 4.90 -15.89
CA TYR A 189 -9.01 5.14 -14.46
C TYR A 189 -9.35 6.60 -14.15
N ASP A 190 -10.61 6.87 -13.85
CA ASP A 190 -11.07 8.17 -13.38
C ASP A 190 -10.60 8.41 -11.93
N ILE A 191 -9.46 9.10 -11.78
CA ILE A 191 -8.86 9.42 -10.49
C ILE A 191 -9.87 10.13 -9.57
N GLU A 192 -10.59 11.14 -10.06
CA GLU A 192 -11.48 11.93 -9.20
C GLU A 192 -12.65 11.09 -8.67
N ALA A 193 -13.31 10.33 -9.56
CA ALA A 193 -14.42 9.45 -9.19
C ALA A 193 -13.97 8.31 -8.27
N ASN A 194 -12.81 7.71 -8.53
CA ASN A 194 -12.26 6.62 -7.73
C ASN A 194 -11.85 7.11 -6.33
N LEU A 195 -11.19 8.27 -6.22
CA LEU A 195 -10.88 8.89 -4.94
C LEU A 195 -12.14 9.27 -4.15
N SER A 196 -13.20 9.71 -4.82
CA SER A 196 -14.50 9.98 -4.18
C SER A 196 -15.10 8.71 -3.55
N THR A 197 -15.02 7.59 -4.27
CA THR A 197 -15.47 6.27 -3.79
C THR A 197 -14.68 5.81 -2.56
N ILE A 198 -13.35 5.87 -2.62
CA ILE A 198 -12.46 5.53 -1.48
C ILE A 198 -12.80 6.39 -0.25
N LYS A 199 -12.96 7.71 -0.44
CA LYS A 199 -13.30 8.64 0.66
C LYS A 199 -14.65 8.30 1.30
N ARG A 200 -15.67 8.02 0.49
CA ARG A 200 -17.00 7.64 0.95
C ARG A 200 -16.93 6.39 1.81
N VAL A 201 -16.27 5.34 1.31
CA VAL A 201 -16.14 4.06 2.01
C VAL A 201 -15.39 4.23 3.34
N ARG A 202 -14.24 4.91 3.34
CA ARG A 202 -13.51 5.19 4.57
C ARG A 202 -14.36 5.96 5.58
N HIS A 203 -15.05 7.01 5.13
CA HIS A 203 -15.89 7.82 6.01
C HIS A 203 -16.96 6.98 6.69
N THR A 204 -17.68 6.15 5.94
CA THR A 204 -18.73 5.28 6.46
C THR A 204 -18.19 4.23 7.44
N ILE A 205 -17.06 3.59 7.13
CA ILE A 205 -16.38 2.64 8.05
C ILE A 205 -15.99 3.34 9.36
N ALA A 206 -15.36 4.52 9.28
CA ALA A 206 -14.87 5.25 10.44
C ALA A 206 -15.99 5.73 11.38
N HIS A 207 -17.21 5.90 10.86
CA HIS A 207 -18.38 6.33 11.62
C HIS A 207 -19.32 5.18 12.00
N SER A 208 -18.92 3.92 11.77
CA SER A 208 -19.70 2.71 12.04
C SER A 208 -21.12 2.76 11.45
N LEU A 209 -21.30 3.46 10.33
CA LEU A 209 -22.55 3.51 9.56
C LEU A 209 -22.58 2.32 8.58
N SER A 210 -22.15 1.15 9.03
CA SER A 210 -21.92 -0.03 8.16
C SER A 210 -23.19 -0.57 7.51
N GLU A 211 -24.37 -0.15 7.97
CA GLU A 211 -25.65 -0.47 7.35
C GLU A 211 -25.82 0.19 5.96
N ASP A 212 -25.03 1.22 5.64
CA ASP A 212 -25.12 1.99 4.39
C ASP A 212 -24.19 1.48 3.26
N LEU A 213 -23.31 0.50 3.50
CA LEU A 213 -22.39 -0.02 2.49
C LEU A 213 -22.58 -1.51 2.24
N SER A 214 -22.69 -1.88 0.97
CA SER A 214 -22.62 -3.28 0.58
C SER A 214 -21.17 -3.81 0.68
N THR A 215 -21.02 -5.13 0.82
CA THR A 215 -19.70 -5.79 0.71
C THR A 215 -19.04 -5.45 -0.63
N THR A 216 -19.83 -5.31 -1.70
CA THR A 216 -19.38 -4.93 -3.04
C THR A 216 -18.76 -3.53 -3.07
N ASP A 217 -19.34 -2.56 -2.36
CA ASP A 217 -18.78 -1.21 -2.27
C ASP A 217 -17.40 -1.21 -1.60
N ILE A 218 -17.25 -2.00 -0.54
CA ILE A 218 -15.98 -2.12 0.19
C ILE A 218 -14.95 -2.85 -0.67
N ALA A 219 -15.33 -3.94 -1.35
CA ALA A 219 -14.45 -4.67 -2.27
C ALA A 219 -13.98 -3.79 -3.42
N ARG A 220 -14.88 -3.01 -4.01
CA ARG A 220 -14.52 -2.03 -5.04
C ARG A 220 -13.52 -1.01 -4.51
N ALA A 221 -13.79 -0.41 -3.35
CA ALA A 221 -12.87 0.58 -2.77
C ALA A 221 -11.52 -0.03 -2.37
N GLU A 222 -11.50 -1.29 -1.94
CA GLU A 222 -10.28 -2.05 -1.62
C GLU A 222 -9.40 -2.22 -2.86
N ILE A 223 -9.95 -2.64 -3.99
CA ILE A 223 -9.17 -2.75 -5.24
C ILE A 223 -8.66 -1.37 -5.69
N LEU A 224 -9.52 -0.35 -5.63
CA LEU A 224 -9.12 1.01 -6.02
C LEU A 224 -7.95 1.54 -5.19
N VAL A 225 -7.94 1.31 -3.87
CA VAL A 225 -6.82 1.73 -3.02
C VAL A 225 -5.59 0.84 -3.22
N ARG A 226 -5.78 -0.46 -3.49
CA ARG A 226 -4.70 -1.39 -3.81
C ARG A 226 -3.98 -1.01 -5.09
N ILE A 227 -4.69 -0.57 -6.13
CA ILE A 227 -4.09 -0.08 -7.39
C ILE A 227 -3.16 1.11 -7.11
N ILE A 228 -3.56 2.04 -6.23
CA ILE A 228 -2.70 3.18 -5.85
C ILE A 228 -1.44 2.69 -5.13
N ALA A 229 -1.56 1.74 -4.21
CA ALA A 229 -0.40 1.15 -3.52
C ALA A 229 0.51 0.37 -4.48
N LEU A 230 -0.09 -0.35 -5.43
CA LEU A 230 0.62 -1.08 -6.47
C LEU A 230 1.42 -0.12 -7.36
N ALA A 231 0.87 1.02 -7.77
CA ALA A 231 1.59 2.04 -8.54
C ALA A 231 2.88 2.50 -7.82
N VAL A 232 2.78 2.77 -6.51
CA VAL A 232 3.93 3.15 -5.68
C VAL A 232 4.99 2.06 -5.65
N LEU A 233 4.57 0.80 -5.47
CA LEU A 233 5.49 -0.34 -5.41
C LEU A 233 6.11 -0.66 -6.77
N LEU A 234 5.38 -0.51 -7.87
CA LEU A 234 5.91 -0.70 -9.23
C LEU A 234 6.98 0.35 -9.56
N GLU A 235 6.75 1.64 -9.25
CA GLU A 235 7.78 2.68 -9.38
C GLU A 235 9.02 2.33 -8.55
N THR A 236 8.81 1.85 -7.32
CA THR A 236 9.90 1.44 -6.42
C THR A 236 10.68 0.25 -6.98
N ALA A 237 10.01 -0.66 -7.70
CA ALA A 237 10.61 -1.80 -8.37
C ALA A 237 11.23 -1.44 -9.73
N GLY A 238 11.32 -0.15 -10.08
CA GLY A 238 11.93 0.31 -11.33
C GLY A 238 11.10 0.05 -12.58
N ILE A 239 9.81 -0.25 -12.43
CA ILE A 239 8.90 -0.47 -13.55
C ILE A 239 8.55 0.88 -14.17
N ASP A 240 8.68 0.96 -15.50
CA ASP A 240 8.35 2.17 -16.25
C ASP A 240 6.84 2.44 -16.32
N GLU A 241 6.48 3.64 -16.77
CA GLU A 241 5.08 4.06 -16.84
C GLU A 241 4.25 3.24 -17.84
N GLU A 242 4.85 2.74 -18.92
CA GLU A 242 4.14 1.97 -19.94
C GLU A 242 3.75 0.60 -19.41
N LYS A 243 4.73 -0.13 -18.85
CA LYS A 243 4.50 -1.43 -18.23
C LYS A 243 3.65 -1.30 -16.97
N GLY A 244 3.88 -0.26 -16.17
CA GLY A 244 3.03 0.07 -15.03
C GLY A 244 1.56 0.22 -15.44
N ARG A 245 1.29 0.90 -16.56
CA ARG A 245 -0.06 1.10 -17.09
C ARG A 245 -0.74 -0.18 -17.55
N GLU A 246 0.01 -1.10 -18.16
CA GLU A 246 -0.49 -2.43 -18.50
C GLU A 246 -0.93 -3.17 -17.24
N ILE A 247 -0.05 -3.25 -16.24
CA ILE A 247 -0.31 -3.97 -14.98
C ILE A 247 -1.51 -3.38 -14.23
N LEU A 248 -1.54 -2.05 -14.08
CA LEU A 248 -2.65 -1.38 -13.38
C LEU A 248 -3.96 -1.47 -14.17
N GLY A 249 -3.90 -1.50 -15.51
CA GLY A 249 -5.05 -1.74 -16.38
C GLY A 249 -5.66 -3.12 -16.16
N ASP A 250 -4.83 -4.16 -16.08
CA ASP A 250 -5.27 -5.52 -15.82
C ASP A 250 -5.93 -5.64 -14.43
N GLU A 251 -5.32 -5.07 -13.39
CA GLU A 251 -5.91 -5.05 -12.04
C GLU A 251 -7.23 -4.25 -12.03
N TYR A 252 -7.29 -3.11 -12.73
CA TYR A 252 -8.48 -2.28 -12.80
C TYR A 252 -9.64 -2.95 -13.53
N SER A 253 -9.37 -3.76 -14.57
CA SER A 253 -10.41 -4.58 -15.23
C SER A 253 -11.10 -5.57 -14.29
N GLY A 254 -10.45 -5.91 -13.15
CA GLY A 254 -11.05 -6.70 -12.08
C GLY A 254 -12.18 -5.97 -11.35
N VAL A 255 -12.18 -4.63 -11.33
CA VAL A 255 -13.23 -3.81 -10.70
C VAL A 255 -14.56 -4.00 -11.43
N ASP A 256 -14.55 -3.99 -12.76
CA ASP A 256 -15.76 -4.12 -13.58
C ASP A 256 -16.37 -5.53 -13.44
N ARG A 257 -15.54 -6.56 -13.33
CA ARG A 257 -15.98 -7.96 -13.12
C ARG A 257 -16.73 -8.17 -11.80
N ILE A 258 -16.42 -7.40 -10.77
CA ILE A 258 -17.14 -7.46 -9.47
C ILE A 258 -18.54 -6.84 -9.60
N ILE A 259 -18.70 -5.83 -10.44
CA ILE A 259 -19.99 -5.16 -10.70
C ILE A 259 -20.92 -6.07 -11.49
N GLU A 260 -20.39 -6.90 -12.41
CA GLU A 260 -21.20 -7.82 -13.23
C GLU A 260 -21.74 -9.03 -12.46
N LEU A 261 -21.17 -9.35 -11.29
CA LEU A 261 -21.57 -10.49 -10.46
C LEU A 261 -22.48 -10.11 -9.27
N SER A 262 -22.76 -8.82 -9.08
CA SER A 262 -23.61 -8.26 -8.01
C SER A 262 -24.99 -7.84 -8.51
#